data_AF-A0A4V3IPI0-F1
#
_entry.id   AF-A0A4V3IPI0-F1
#
_cell.length_a   1.000
_cell.length_b   1.000
_cell.length_c   1.000
_cell.angle_alpha   90.00
_cell.angle_beta   90.00
_cell.angle_gamma   90.00
#
_symmetry.space_group_name_H-M   'P 1'
#
loop_
_entity.id
_entity.type
_entity.pdbx_description
1 polymer ?
#
loop_
_entity_poly.entity_id
_entity_poly.type
_entity_poly.pdbx_seq_one_letter_code
_entity_poly.pdbx_strand_id
1 'polypeptide(L)'
;MSPVTRIWMGFAALGAALVHLAVGVTAPFPLSVLLVGFGIAELGWGIAALARDRIIVPRIIVGAALIPVFIWGATAALGSGLGVTSAQTGLPLYPMAIASLLNIFLAATVAIAQRHASNKVTAPVGAALHGTAAPNGWRFLTGVVVGGFLLSALTTPALAATEIGSHALPHGSHGVTAVIMPQPVDHGSHGSH
;
A
#
# COMPACT_ATOMS: atom_id res chain seq x y z
N MET A 1 -6.99 -7.30 20.29
CA MET A 1 -6.53 -7.50 18.90
C MET A 1 -5.20 -8.25 18.94
N SER A 2 -4.88 -9.11 17.97
CA SER A 2 -3.59 -9.81 18.00
C SER A 2 -2.43 -8.87 17.63
N PRO A 3 -1.19 -9.12 18.11
CA PRO A 3 0.00 -8.38 17.69
C PRO A 3 0.22 -8.39 16.18
N VAL A 4 -0.01 -9.54 15.51
CA VAL A 4 0.12 -9.69 14.05
C VAL A 4 -0.86 -8.76 13.32
N THR A 5 -2.13 -8.74 13.73
CA THR A 5 -3.14 -7.84 13.14
C THR A 5 -2.73 -6.37 13.27
N ARG A 6 -2.09 -5.99 14.38
CA ARG A 6 -1.64 -4.60 14.60
C ARG A 6 -0.55 -4.21 13.60
N ILE A 7 0.41 -5.11 13.40
CA ILE A 7 1.49 -4.92 12.44
C ILE A 7 0.93 -4.83 11.02
N TRP A 8 -0.02 -5.68 10.66
CA TRP A 8 -0.64 -5.67 9.34
C TRP A 8 -1.41 -4.36 9.06
N MET A 9 -2.13 -3.83 10.05
CA MET A 9 -2.77 -2.51 9.92
C MET A 9 -1.74 -1.39 9.77
N GLY A 10 -0.65 -1.44 10.54
CA GLY A 10 0.46 -0.49 10.43
C GLY A 10 1.10 -0.52 9.04
N PHE A 11 1.41 -1.71 8.54
CA PHE A 11 1.92 -1.91 7.18
C PHE A 11 0.96 -1.36 6.11
N ALA A 12 -0.33 -1.68 6.20
CA ALA A 12 -1.32 -1.17 5.25
C ALA A 12 -1.38 0.36 5.24
N ALA A 13 -1.41 1.00 6.41
CA ALA A 13 -1.38 2.46 6.53
C ALA A 13 -0.09 3.07 5.95
N LEU A 14 1.07 2.46 6.22
CA LEU A 14 2.34 2.93 5.66
C LEU A 14 2.39 2.79 4.13
N GLY A 15 1.91 1.68 3.58
CA GLY A 15 1.87 1.47 2.13
C GLY A 15 0.94 2.46 1.43
N ALA A 16 -0.26 2.67 1.97
CA ALA A 16 -1.20 3.68 1.45
C ALA A 16 -0.61 5.09 1.51
N ALA A 17 0.01 5.44 2.65
CA ALA A 17 0.65 6.73 2.86
C ALA A 17 1.74 7.01 1.82
N LEU A 18 2.63 6.04 1.58
CA LEU A 18 3.71 6.19 0.61
C LEU A 18 3.17 6.41 -0.81
N VAL A 19 2.13 5.67 -1.19
CA VAL A 19 1.50 5.81 -2.51
C VAL A 19 0.82 7.17 -2.64
N HIS A 20 0.05 7.61 -1.64
CA HIS A 20 -0.61 8.92 -1.67
C HIS A 20 0.39 10.08 -1.70
N LEU A 21 1.50 9.99 -0.96
CA LEU A 21 2.57 10.99 -1.02
C LEU A 21 3.20 11.03 -2.41
N ALA A 22 3.51 9.87 -2.99
CA ALA A 22 4.14 9.81 -4.31
C ALA A 22 3.22 10.34 -5.43
N VAL A 23 1.95 9.97 -5.41
CA VAL A 23 0.96 10.48 -6.37
C VAL A 23 0.66 11.95 -6.12
N GLY A 24 0.56 12.37 -4.86
CA GLY A 24 0.20 13.73 -4.47
C GLY A 24 1.20 14.78 -4.94
N VAL A 25 2.49 14.47 -5.00
CA VAL A 25 3.54 15.42 -5.46
C VAL A 25 3.39 15.80 -6.93
N THR A 26 2.86 14.91 -7.78
CA THR A 26 2.69 15.18 -9.21
C THR A 26 1.22 15.45 -9.62
N ALA A 27 0.28 15.35 -8.68
CA ALA A 27 -1.13 15.60 -8.93
C ALA A 27 -1.45 17.10 -9.13
N PRO A 28 -2.55 17.44 -9.84
CA PRO A 28 -3.06 18.82 -9.90
C PRO A 28 -3.26 19.42 -8.50
N PHE A 29 -3.01 20.72 -8.35
CA PHE A 29 -2.88 21.38 -7.03
C PHE A 29 -3.96 21.01 -5.99
N PRO A 30 -5.28 21.03 -6.31
CA PRO A 30 -6.28 20.64 -5.31
C PRO A 30 -6.17 19.19 -4.84
N LEU A 31 -5.85 18.27 -5.77
CA LEU A 31 -5.66 16.85 -5.47
C LEU A 31 -4.33 16.62 -4.75
N SER A 32 -3.29 17.38 -5.07
CA SER A 32 -2.00 17.34 -4.39
C SER A 32 -2.14 17.63 -2.89
N VAL A 33 -2.78 18.75 -2.54
CA VAL A 33 -3.01 19.12 -1.13
C VAL A 33 -3.77 18.02 -0.38
N LEU A 34 -4.79 17.45 -1.03
CA LEU A 34 -5.61 16.39 -0.45
C LEU A 34 -4.81 15.10 -0.23
N LEU A 35 -4.15 14.60 -1.27
CA LEU A 35 -3.39 13.35 -1.23
C LEU A 35 -2.18 13.43 -0.30
N VAL A 36 -1.45 14.55 -0.31
CA VAL A 36 -0.33 14.77 0.62
C VAL A 36 -0.84 14.85 2.05
N GLY A 37 -1.95 15.56 2.30
CA GLY A 37 -2.58 15.63 3.61
C GLY A 37 -2.98 14.24 4.14
N PHE A 38 -3.63 13.42 3.30
CA PHE A 38 -3.97 12.04 3.65
C PHE A 38 -2.72 11.19 3.86
N GLY A 39 -1.72 11.28 2.99
CA GLY A 39 -0.46 10.55 3.13
C GLY A 39 0.25 10.85 4.45
N ILE A 40 0.33 12.12 4.87
CA ILE A 40 0.91 12.51 6.17
C ILE A 40 0.06 11.96 7.33
N ALA A 41 -1.26 12.05 7.25
CA ALA A 41 -2.16 11.55 8.29
C ALA A 41 -2.07 10.02 8.44
N GLU A 42 -2.06 9.29 7.33
CA GLU A 42 -1.91 7.84 7.27
C GLU A 42 -0.53 7.41 7.77
N LEU A 43 0.54 8.13 7.41
CA LEU A 43 1.89 7.88 7.89
C LEU A 43 1.98 8.05 9.41
N GLY A 44 1.52 9.20 9.92
CA GLY A 44 1.52 9.49 11.36
C GLY A 44 0.70 8.46 12.14
N TRP A 45 -0.44 8.05 11.60
CA TRP A 45 -1.26 7.02 12.22
C TRP A 45 -0.63 5.63 12.17
N GLY A 46 -0.08 5.22 11.03
CA GLY A 46 0.59 3.92 10.86
C GLY A 46 1.76 3.76 11.85
N ILE A 47 2.58 4.82 12.00
CA ILE A 47 3.65 4.87 12.99
C ILE A 47 3.08 4.76 14.41
N ALA A 48 2.03 5.53 14.73
CA ALA A 48 1.41 5.49 16.06
C ALA A 48 0.78 4.12 16.38
N ALA A 49 0.18 3.44 15.39
CA ALA A 49 -0.41 2.11 15.53
C ALA A 49 0.66 1.03 15.78
N LEU A 50 1.86 1.20 15.21
CA LEU A 50 3.00 0.32 15.50
C LEU A 50 3.59 0.62 16.88
N ALA A 51 3.74 1.89 17.23
CA ALA A 51 4.39 2.35 18.46
C ALA A 51 3.54 2.17 19.74
N ARG A 52 2.21 2.22 19.64
CA ARG A 52 1.32 2.13 20.82
C ARG A 52 0.60 0.79 20.87
N ASP A 53 0.40 0.28 22.09
CA ASP A 53 -0.39 -0.94 22.35
C ASP A 53 -1.91 -0.74 22.27
N ARG A 54 -2.38 0.44 21.83
CA ARG A 54 -3.79 0.82 21.82
C ARG A 54 -4.17 1.47 20.49
N ILE A 55 -5.36 1.16 19.98
CA ILE A 55 -5.90 1.80 18.78
C ILE A 55 -6.36 3.21 19.15
N ILE A 56 -5.69 4.22 18.60
CA ILE A 56 -5.98 5.63 18.84
C ILE A 56 -7.11 6.04 17.89
N VAL A 57 -8.29 6.34 18.44
CA VAL A 57 -9.48 6.85 17.73
C VAL A 57 -10.01 5.99 16.55
N PRO A 58 -10.46 4.74 16.80
CA PRO A 58 -10.87 3.73 15.80
C PRO A 58 -11.86 4.22 14.72
N ARG A 59 -12.85 5.01 15.11
CA ARG A 59 -13.93 5.46 14.20
C ARG A 59 -13.48 6.50 13.20
N ILE A 60 -12.62 7.43 13.63
CA ILE A 60 -12.08 8.48 12.76
C ILE A 60 -11.20 7.84 11.68
N ILE A 61 -10.44 6.79 12.00
CA ILE A 61 -9.58 6.09 11.04
C ILE A 61 -10.40 5.43 9.93
N VAL A 62 -11.51 4.75 10.27
CA VAL A 62 -12.35 4.10 9.25
C VAL A 62 -12.90 5.14 8.28
N GLY A 63 -13.39 6.28 8.80
CA GLY A 63 -13.82 7.39 7.97
C GLY A 63 -12.67 7.94 7.12
N ALA A 64 -11.56 8.31 7.77
CA ALA A 64 -10.40 8.91 7.12
C ALA A 64 -9.80 8.02 6.01
N ALA A 65 -9.64 6.72 6.25
CA ALA A 65 -9.09 5.78 5.28
C ALA A 65 -10.02 5.58 4.07
N LEU A 66 -11.34 5.67 4.27
CA LEU A 66 -12.31 5.52 3.19
C LEU A 66 -12.52 6.81 2.37
N ILE A 67 -12.12 7.98 2.85
CA ILE A 67 -12.28 9.23 2.09
C ILE A 67 -11.47 9.21 0.78
N PRO A 68 -10.15 8.89 0.76
CA PRO A 68 -9.40 8.80 -0.50
C PRO A 68 -9.99 7.78 -1.46
N VAL A 69 -10.43 6.62 -0.94
CA VAL A 69 -11.07 5.55 -1.71
C VAL A 69 -12.36 6.04 -2.37
N PHE A 70 -13.19 6.74 -1.61
CA PHE A 70 -14.47 7.26 -2.09
C PHE A 70 -14.26 8.36 -3.12
N ILE A 71 -13.37 9.32 -2.84
CA ILE A 71 -13.07 10.42 -3.76
C ILE A 71 -12.54 9.86 -5.08
N TRP A 72 -11.53 9.00 -5.02
CA TRP A 72 -10.97 8.39 -6.22
C TRP A 72 -12.00 7.52 -6.96
N GLY A 73 -12.70 6.64 -6.25
CA GLY A 73 -13.71 5.76 -6.83
C GLY A 73 -14.85 6.54 -7.51
N ALA A 74 -15.32 7.63 -6.90
CA ALA A 74 -16.32 8.52 -7.49
C ALA A 74 -15.77 9.21 -8.74
N THR A 75 -14.54 9.75 -8.70
CA THR A 75 -13.93 10.37 -9.89
C THR A 75 -13.73 9.38 -11.03
N ALA A 76 -13.32 8.14 -10.75
CA ALA A 76 -13.15 7.09 -11.75
C ALA A 76 -14.48 6.65 -12.37
N ALA A 77 -15.51 6.45 -11.54
CA ALA A 77 -16.85 6.04 -12.00
C ALA A 77 -17.54 7.15 -12.81
N LEU A 78 -17.54 8.38 -12.29
CA LEU A 78 -18.14 9.54 -12.97
C LEU A 78 -17.37 9.88 -14.25
N GLY A 79 -16.04 9.84 -14.21
CA GLY A 79 -15.20 10.06 -15.38
C GLY A 79 -15.49 9.04 -16.49
N SER A 80 -15.57 7.75 -16.15
CA SER A 80 -15.87 6.70 -17.12
C SER A 80 -17.24 6.88 -17.79
N GLY A 81 -18.26 7.32 -17.04
CA GLY A 81 -19.59 7.61 -17.59
C GLY A 81 -19.64 8.84 -18.50
N LEU A 82 -18.66 9.74 -18.38
CA LEU A 82 -18.52 10.96 -19.17
C LEU A 82 -17.46 10.84 -20.29
N GLY A 83 -16.89 9.64 -20.50
CA GLY A 83 -15.82 9.40 -21.48
C GLY A 83 -14.46 9.96 -21.07
N VAL A 84 -14.29 10.37 -19.81
CA VAL A 84 -13.04 10.87 -19.24
C VAL A 84 -12.21 9.70 -18.74
N THR A 85 -11.06 9.48 -19.37
CA THR A 85 -10.10 8.44 -19.00
C THR A 85 -9.32 8.82 -17.73
N SER A 86 -8.75 7.85 -17.03
CA SER A 86 -7.85 8.11 -15.88
C SER A 86 -6.63 8.97 -16.23
N ALA A 87 -6.18 8.93 -17.49
CA ALA A 87 -5.12 9.83 -17.97
C ALA A 87 -5.55 11.30 -17.92
N GLN A 88 -6.83 11.59 -18.13
CA GLN A 88 -7.37 12.95 -18.11
C GLN A 88 -7.67 13.47 -16.69
N THR A 89 -7.76 12.58 -15.68
CA THR A 89 -7.91 13.01 -14.28
C THR A 89 -6.59 13.42 -13.62
N GLY A 90 -5.45 13.16 -14.29
CA GLY A 90 -4.11 13.42 -13.75
C GLY A 90 -3.72 12.50 -12.60
N LEU A 91 -4.42 11.37 -12.42
CA LEU A 91 -4.12 10.39 -11.37
C LEU A 91 -3.84 9.00 -11.98
N PRO A 92 -2.71 8.36 -11.63
CA PRO A 92 -2.37 7.05 -12.16
C PRO A 92 -3.29 5.98 -11.57
N LEU A 93 -3.91 5.18 -12.45
CA LEU A 93 -4.95 4.20 -12.06
C LEU A 93 -4.41 3.11 -11.12
N TYR A 94 -3.28 2.51 -11.48
CA TYR A 94 -2.71 1.37 -10.74
C TYR A 94 -2.26 1.74 -9.33
N PRO A 95 -1.46 2.81 -9.10
CA PRO A 95 -1.09 3.24 -7.75
C PRO A 95 -2.33 3.54 -6.89
N MET A 96 -3.32 4.26 -7.42
CA MET A 96 -4.54 4.59 -6.67
C MET A 96 -5.39 3.37 -6.31
N ALA A 97 -5.41 2.35 -7.18
CA ALA A 97 -6.09 1.09 -6.88
C ALA A 97 -5.40 0.35 -5.73
N ILE A 98 -4.06 0.30 -5.71
CA ILE A 98 -3.28 -0.32 -4.64
C ILE A 98 -3.47 0.43 -3.32
N ALA A 99 -3.39 1.77 -3.32
CA ALA A 99 -3.68 2.58 -2.14
C ALA A 99 -5.10 2.31 -1.60
N SER A 100 -6.07 2.20 -2.51
CA SER A 100 -7.46 1.91 -2.13
C SER A 100 -7.63 0.54 -1.50
N LEU A 101 -6.97 -0.49 -2.04
CA LEU A 101 -6.98 -1.84 -1.46
C LEU A 101 -6.40 -1.86 -0.05
N LEU A 102 -5.28 -1.16 0.17
CA LEU A 102 -4.65 -1.05 1.49
C LEU A 102 -5.56 -0.31 2.48
N ASN A 103 -6.21 0.77 2.06
CA ASN A 103 -7.15 1.52 2.89
C ASN A 103 -8.43 0.76 3.20
N ILE A 104 -8.98 0.01 2.25
CA ILE A 104 -10.12 -0.88 2.48
C ILE A 104 -9.74 -1.98 3.47
N PHE A 105 -8.57 -2.62 3.30
CA PHE A 105 -8.07 -3.63 4.23
C PHE A 105 -7.92 -3.05 5.65
N LEU A 106 -7.34 -1.87 5.77
CA LEU A 106 -7.20 -1.15 7.03
C LEU A 106 -8.57 -0.87 7.68
N ALA A 107 -9.48 -0.25 6.94
CA ALA A 107 -10.81 0.12 7.41
C ALA A 107 -11.62 -1.11 7.83
N ALA A 108 -11.61 -2.18 7.02
CA ALA A 108 -12.29 -3.43 7.33
C ALA A 108 -11.74 -4.09 8.60
N THR A 109 -10.41 -4.15 8.75
CA THR A 109 -9.78 -4.76 9.93
C THR A 109 -10.12 -3.98 11.20
N VAL A 110 -10.07 -2.64 11.14
CA VAL A 110 -10.44 -1.77 12.27
C VAL A 110 -11.93 -1.88 12.60
N ALA A 111 -12.82 -1.93 11.60
CA ALA A 111 -14.25 -2.06 11.79
C ALA A 111 -14.63 -3.43 12.40
N ILE A 112 -14.03 -4.52 11.92
CA ILE A 112 -14.22 -5.87 12.46
C ILE A 112 -13.72 -5.92 13.92
N ALA A 113 -12.54 -5.37 14.19
CA ALA A 113 -11.99 -5.29 15.54
C ALA A 113 -12.92 -4.52 16.51
N GLN A 114 -13.53 -3.43 16.05
CA GLN A 114 -14.54 -2.68 16.82
C GLN A 114 -15.80 -3.51 17.07
N ARG A 115 -16.34 -4.20 16.05
CA ARG A 115 -17.54 -5.04 16.19
C ARG A 115 -17.34 -6.15 17.21
N HIS A 116 -16.18 -6.80 17.20
CA HIS A 116 -15.85 -7.83 18.19
C HIS A 116 -15.65 -7.29 19.60
N ALA A 117 -15.15 -6.06 19.76
CA ALA A 117 -15.03 -5.43 21.07
C ALA A 117 -16.41 -5.10 21.67
N SER A 118 -17.33 -4.57 20.86
CA SER A 118 -18.71 -4.28 21.30
C SER A 118 -19.48 -5.54 21.69
N ASN A 119 -19.29 -6.66 20.99
CA ASN A 119 -19.96 -7.93 21.30
C ASN A 119 -19.45 -8.61 22.59
N LYS A 120 -18.29 -8.22 23.12
CA LYS A 120 -17.72 -8.78 24.36
C LYS A 120 -18.21 -8.07 25.63
N VAL A 121 -19.03 -7.02 25.51
CA VAL A 121 -19.56 -6.26 26.65
C VAL A 121 -20.61 -7.05 27.44
N THR A 122 -21.08 -8.21 26.94
CA THR A 122 -22.06 -9.08 27.62
C THR A 122 -21.46 -10.32 28.29
N ALA A 123 -20.24 -10.23 28.84
CA ALA A 123 -19.65 -11.31 29.64
C ALA A 123 -19.68 -10.94 31.15
N PRO A 124 -20.09 -11.85 32.06
CA PRO A 124 -20.19 -11.53 33.49
C PRO A 124 -18.83 -11.17 34.07
N VAL A 125 -18.85 -10.25 35.04
CA VAL A 125 -17.70 -9.81 35.85
C VAL A 125 -17.14 -11.02 36.60
N GLY A 126 -16.08 -11.64 36.06
CA GLY A 126 -15.43 -12.78 36.73
C GLY A 126 -14.36 -13.54 35.92
N ALA A 127 -14.29 -13.38 34.60
CA ALA A 127 -13.40 -14.20 33.75
C ALA A 127 -12.24 -13.42 33.07
N ALA A 128 -11.63 -12.46 33.76
CA ALA A 128 -10.51 -11.67 33.23
C ALA A 128 -9.20 -11.85 34.01
N LEU A 129 -8.85 -13.10 34.33
CA LEU A 129 -7.48 -13.52 34.64
C LEU A 129 -7.05 -14.58 33.64
N HIS A 130 -7.04 -14.24 32.35
CA HIS A 130 -6.39 -15.07 31.34
C HIS A 130 -5.25 -14.27 30.74
N GLY A 131 -4.05 -14.69 31.13
CA GLY A 131 -2.79 -14.07 30.77
C GLY A 131 -2.66 -13.84 29.27
N THR A 132 -1.86 -12.83 28.95
CA THR A 132 -1.31 -12.63 27.62
C THR A 132 -0.54 -13.90 27.23
N ALA A 133 -1.23 -14.86 26.61
CA ALA A 133 -0.58 -16.01 26.01
C ALA A 133 0.53 -15.46 25.11
N ALA A 134 1.77 -15.81 25.43
CA ALA A 134 2.91 -15.40 24.63
C ALA A 134 2.59 -15.77 23.18
N PRO A 135 2.70 -14.81 22.23
CA PRO A 135 2.50 -15.15 20.84
C PRO A 135 3.43 -16.32 20.52
N ASN A 136 2.88 -17.39 19.96
CA ASN A 136 3.67 -18.47 19.41
C ASN A 136 4.66 -17.87 18.41
N GLY A 137 5.92 -17.72 18.85
CA GLY A 137 6.91 -16.86 18.18
C GLY A 137 7.02 -17.12 16.69
N TRP A 138 6.87 -18.38 16.28
CA TRP A 138 6.83 -18.78 14.88
C TRP A 138 5.64 -18.21 14.09
N ARG A 139 4.39 -18.28 14.59
CA ARG A 139 3.23 -17.74 13.83
C ARG A 139 3.25 -16.21 13.81
N PHE A 140 3.79 -15.60 14.86
CA PHE A 140 4.04 -14.17 14.85
C PHE A 140 5.07 -13.80 13.79
N LEU A 141 6.22 -14.48 13.78
CA LEU A 141 7.28 -14.24 12.81
C LEU A 141 6.80 -14.48 11.37
N THR A 142 6.11 -15.58 11.09
CA THR A 142 5.54 -15.84 9.77
C THR A 142 4.51 -14.77 9.39
N GLY A 143 3.67 -14.34 10.34
CA GLY A 143 2.75 -13.23 10.13
C GLY A 143 3.45 -11.93 9.74
N VAL A 144 4.56 -11.59 10.41
CA VAL A 144 5.36 -10.39 10.11
C VAL A 144 6.04 -10.51 8.74
N VAL A 145 6.68 -11.65 8.46
CA VAL A 145 7.38 -11.88 7.18
C VAL A 145 6.40 -11.84 6.01
N VAL A 146 5.25 -12.51 6.11
CA VAL A 146 4.22 -12.49 5.08
C VAL A 146 3.65 -11.08 4.90
N GLY A 147 3.35 -10.37 6.00
CA GLY A 147 2.85 -9.00 5.93
C GLY A 147 3.84 -8.04 5.27
N GLY A 148 5.13 -8.14 5.64
CA GLY A 148 6.19 -7.32 5.04
C GLY A 148 6.43 -7.65 3.57
N PHE A 149 6.39 -8.93 3.20
CA PHE A 149 6.48 -9.37 1.81
C PHE A 149 5.32 -8.82 0.97
N LEU A 150 4.08 -8.98 1.43
CA LEU A 150 2.89 -8.46 0.73
C LEU A 150 2.95 -6.93 0.59
N LEU A 151 3.33 -6.22 1.66
CA LEU A 151 3.50 -4.78 1.62
C LEU A 151 4.52 -4.37 0.56
N SER A 152 5.70 -5.00 0.56
CA SER A 152 6.77 -4.70 -0.40
C SER A 152 6.35 -5.01 -1.84
N ALA A 153 5.75 -6.18 -2.06
CA ALA A 153 5.31 -6.64 -3.38
C ALA A 153 4.19 -5.78 -3.98
N LEU A 154 3.37 -5.12 -3.15
CA LEU A 154 2.31 -4.21 -3.62
C LEU A 154 2.82 -2.77 -3.75
N THR A 155 3.52 -2.28 -2.73
CA THR A 155 3.90 -0.86 -2.64
C THR A 155 5.03 -0.53 -3.61
N THR A 156 6.00 -1.42 -3.80
CA THR A 156 7.17 -1.15 -4.67
C THR A 156 6.75 -0.97 -6.14
N PRO A 157 5.98 -1.89 -6.76
CA PRO A 157 5.49 -1.68 -8.13
C PRO A 157 4.53 -0.49 -8.23
N ALA A 158 3.70 -0.24 -7.20
CA ALA A 158 2.81 0.91 -7.18
C ALA A 158 3.59 2.22 -7.21
N LEU A 159 4.67 2.34 -6.44
CA LEU A 159 5.56 3.49 -6.45
C LEU A 159 6.31 3.61 -7.80
N ALA A 160 6.80 2.51 -8.35
CA ALA A 160 7.47 2.49 -9.66
C ALA A 160 6.55 2.95 -10.79
N ALA A 161 5.24 2.68 -10.68
CA ALA A 161 4.22 3.10 -11.64
C ALA A 161 3.74 4.56 -11.44
N THR A 162 4.29 5.29 -10.47
CA THR A 162 4.07 6.75 -10.36
C THR A 162 5.07 7.51 -11.24
N GLU A 163 4.76 8.77 -11.52
CA GLU A 163 5.67 9.65 -12.27
C GLU A 163 7.02 9.85 -11.55
N ILE A 164 7.01 9.95 -10.22
CA ILE A 164 8.26 9.94 -9.42
C ILE A 164 9.07 8.67 -9.64
N GLY A 165 8.40 7.51 -9.67
CA GLY A 165 9.03 6.22 -9.95
C GLY A 165 9.66 6.17 -11.34
N SER A 166 9.02 6.79 -12.33
CA SER A 166 9.53 6.86 -13.71
C SER A 166 10.80 7.72 -13.84
N HIS A 167 11.02 8.65 -12.91
CA HIS A 167 12.22 9.50 -12.84
C HIS A 167 13.29 8.97 -11.90
N ALA A 168 13.07 7.82 -11.25
CA ALA A 168 14.09 7.19 -10.42
C ALA A 168 15.24 6.67 -11.31
N LEU A 169 16.47 7.09 -11.01
CA LEU A 169 17.68 6.63 -11.72
C LEU A 169 17.78 5.10 -11.70
N PRO A 170 18.28 4.42 -12.75
CA PRO A 170 18.44 2.97 -12.72
C PRO A 170 19.36 2.54 -11.57
N HIS A 171 18.82 1.93 -10.52
CA HIS A 171 19.58 1.36 -9.42
C HIS A 171 19.41 -0.16 -9.43
N GLY A 172 20.17 -0.81 -10.32
CA GLY A 172 20.08 -2.25 -10.55
C GLY A 172 20.77 -2.76 -11.80
N SER A 173 21.71 -2.01 -12.39
CA SER A 173 22.57 -2.51 -13.48
C SER A 173 23.67 -3.44 -12.95
N HIS A 174 23.28 -4.50 -12.24
CA HIS A 174 24.15 -5.65 -12.07
C HIS A 174 24.01 -6.49 -13.34
N GLY A 175 24.97 -6.30 -14.26
CA GLY A 175 25.00 -6.94 -15.56
C GLY A 175 24.81 -8.44 -15.45
N VAL A 176 23.68 -8.92 -15.95
CA VAL A 176 23.70 -10.23 -16.60
C VAL A 176 24.56 -10.02 -17.82
N THR A 177 25.82 -10.46 -17.76
CA THR A 177 26.72 -10.52 -18.91
C THR A 177 25.96 -11.23 -20.01
N ALA A 178 25.41 -10.46 -20.96
CA ALA A 178 24.93 -11.03 -22.19
C ALA A 178 26.15 -11.73 -22.79
N VAL A 179 26.11 -13.07 -22.84
CA VAL A 179 27.09 -13.87 -23.56
C VAL A 179 27.02 -13.37 -25.00
N ILE A 180 27.99 -12.55 -25.39
CA ILE A 180 28.21 -12.17 -26.78
C ILE A 180 28.64 -13.46 -27.46
N MET A 181 27.70 -14.15 -28.12
CA MET A 181 28.02 -15.20 -29.07
C MET A 181 28.84 -14.56 -30.19
N PRO A 182 30.08 -15.02 -30.46
CA PRO A 182 30.83 -14.56 -31.62
C PRO A 182 30.01 -14.85 -32.88
N GLN A 183 29.76 -13.81 -33.68
CA GLN A 183 29.17 -13.97 -35.00
C GLN A 183 30.09 -14.88 -35.85
N PRO A 184 29.56 -15.88 -36.58
CA PRO A 184 30.35 -16.61 -37.55
C PRO A 184 30.85 -15.64 -38.62
N VAL A 185 32.16 -15.61 -38.85
CA VAL A 185 32.76 -14.84 -39.93
C VAL A 185 32.35 -15.48 -41.26
N ASP A 186 31.51 -14.78 -42.01
CA ASP A 186 31.08 -15.18 -43.34
C ASP A 186 32.21 -14.87 -44.34
N HIS A 187 32.94 -15.90 -44.79
CA HIS A 187 33.93 -15.76 -45.86
C HIS A 187 33.24 -15.87 -47.22
N GLY A 188 32.51 -14.81 -47.58
CA GLY A 188 31.87 -14.64 -48.88
C GLY A 188 32.88 -14.28 -49.97
N SER A 189 32.89 -15.09 -51.03
CA SER A 189 33.70 -15.04 -52.24
C SER A 189 33.61 -13.72 -53.02
N HIS A 190 34.74 -13.06 -53.25
CA HIS A 190 34.85 -12.05 -54.31
C HIS A 190 35.10 -12.72 -55.66
N GLY A 191 34.11 -12.63 -56.54
CA GLY A 191 34.23 -12.95 -57.96
C GLY A 191 35.17 -11.97 -58.66
N SER A 192 36.11 -12.52 -59.43
CA SER A 192 36.96 -11.79 -60.37
C SER A 192 36.19 -11.47 -61.65
N HIS A 193 36.59 -10.33 -62.22
CA HIS A 193 36.28 -9.83 -63.57
C HIS A 193 36.29 -10.89 -64.68
#